data_AF-A0A2T2SDR3-F1
#
_entry.id   AF-A0A2T2SDR3-F1
#
_cell.length_a   1.000
_cell.length_b   1.000
_cell.length_c   1.000
_cell.angle_alpha   90.00
_cell.angle_beta   90.00
_cell.angle_gamma   90.00
#
_symmetry.space_group_name_H-M   'P 1'
#
loop_
_entity.id
_entity.type
_entity.pdbx_description
1 polymer ?
#
loop_
_entity_poly.entity_id
_entity_poly.type
_entity_poly.pdbx_seq_one_letter_code
_entity_poly.pdbx_strand_id
1 'polypeptide(L)'
;MSGWSRTRLVWYGLLAGTSGVLLLALLPPFLPAGMQEVVRRCFASVCHQMPSRSPHIDGVPIAICDRCSGIYFGLVVGVSRLLS
;
A
#
# COMPACT_ATOMS: atom_id res chain seq x y z
N MET A 1 12.84 1.04 -32.26
CA MET A 1 11.51 0.64 -31.72
C MET A 1 11.75 -0.22 -30.50
N SER A 2 11.58 0.34 -29.30
CA SER A 2 11.81 -0.41 -28.04
C SER A 2 10.73 -1.47 -27.87
N GLY A 3 10.98 -2.69 -28.33
CA GLY A 3 10.13 -3.84 -28.05
C GLY A 3 10.27 -4.22 -26.58
N TRP A 4 9.52 -3.56 -25.70
CA TRP A 4 9.42 -4.00 -24.31
C TRP A 4 8.88 -5.42 -24.31
N SER A 5 9.59 -6.35 -23.67
CA SER A 5 9.08 -7.72 -23.51
C SER A 5 7.78 -7.65 -22.73
N ARG A 6 6.74 -8.36 -23.19
CA ARG A 6 5.43 -8.44 -22.50
C ARG A 6 5.61 -8.70 -20.99
N THR A 7 6.58 -9.53 -20.64
CA THR A 7 6.99 -9.83 -19.26
C THR A 7 7.40 -8.59 -18.47
N ARG A 8 8.21 -7.67 -19.05
CA ARG A 8 8.60 -6.43 -18.37
C ARG A 8 7.40 -5.52 -18.13
N LEU A 9 6.51 -5.37 -19.12
CA LEU A 9 5.29 -4.57 -18.95
C LEU A 9 4.42 -5.11 -17.81
N VAL A 10 4.28 -6.43 -17.71
CA VAL A 10 3.56 -7.08 -16.60
C VAL A 10 4.23 -6.76 -15.26
N TRP A 11 5.55 -6.89 -15.16
CA TRP A 11 6.25 -6.60 -13.91
C TRP A 11 6.17 -5.14 -13.48
N TYR A 12 6.28 -4.19 -14.40
CA TYR A 12 6.06 -2.77 -14.09
C TYR A 12 4.61 -2.49 -13.67
N GLY A 13 3.63 -3.16 -14.31
CA GLY A 13 2.23 -3.08 -13.88
C GLY A 13 2.01 -3.60 -12.47
N LEU A 14 2.62 -4.74 -12.12
CA LEU A 14 2.57 -5.29 -10.76
C LEU A 14 3.26 -4.38 -9.75
N LEU A 15 4.41 -3.80 -10.11
CA LEU A 15 5.11 -2.85 -9.24
C LEU A 15 4.25 -1.62 -8.97
N ALA A 16 3.67 -1.04 -10.03
CA ALA A 16 2.79 0.12 -9.93
C ALA A 16 1.54 -0.21 -9.08
N GLY A 17 0.91 -1.36 -9.31
CA GLY A 17 -0.27 -1.79 -8.55
C GLY A 17 0.02 -1.99 -7.06
N THR A 18 1.06 -2.77 -6.72
CA THR A 18 1.44 -3.03 -5.33
C THR A 18 1.89 -1.75 -4.60
N SER A 19 2.66 -0.89 -5.28
CA SER A 19 3.10 0.39 -4.73
C SER A 19 1.91 1.34 -4.52
N GLY A 20 0.98 1.39 -5.46
CA GLY A 20 -0.25 2.19 -5.34
C GLY A 20 -1.10 1.76 -4.15
N VAL A 21 -1.29 0.45 -3.94
CA VAL A 21 -2.02 -0.07 -2.77
C VAL A 21 -1.32 0.29 -1.46
N LEU A 22 0.01 0.15 -1.39
CA LEU A 22 0.78 0.54 -0.20
C LEU A 22 0.64 2.05 0.07
N LEU A 23 0.81 2.89 -0.94
CA LEU A 23 0.71 4.35 -0.81
C LEU A 23 -0.68 4.79 -0.37
N LEU A 24 -1.74 4.19 -0.92
CA LEU A 24 -3.12 4.44 -0.49
C LEU A 24 -3.32 4.07 0.98
N ALA A 25 -2.74 2.95 1.44
CA ALA A 25 -2.85 2.54 2.83
C ALA A 25 -2.12 3.48 3.79
N LEU A 26 -1.02 4.10 3.35
CA LEU A 26 -0.24 5.09 4.12
C LEU A 26 -0.86 6.50 4.14
N LEU A 27 -1.85 6.75 3.28
CA LEU A 27 -2.38 8.08 3.01
C LEU A 27 -3.17 8.75 4.16
N PRO A 28 -3.91 8.04 5.06
CA PRO A 28 -4.82 8.69 6.01
C PRO A 28 -4.24 9.84 6.85
N PRO A 29 -3.02 9.77 7.40
CA PRO A 29 -2.45 10.88 8.18
C PRO A 29 -2.27 12.18 7.40
N PHE A 30 -2.23 12.12 6.07
CA PHE A 30 -2.05 13.28 5.19
C PHE A 30 -3.37 13.79 4.60
N LEU A 31 -4.50 13.20 5.00
CA LEU A 31 -5.82 13.56 4.49
C LEU A 31 -6.64 14.36 5.52
N PRO A 32 -7.57 15.21 5.06
CA PRO A 32 -8.59 15.80 5.93
C PRO A 32 -9.39 14.71 6.65
N ALA A 33 -9.81 14.97 7.89
CA ALA A 33 -10.46 13.98 8.77
C ALA A 33 -11.58 13.16 8.10
N GLY A 34 -12.42 13.81 7.27
CA GLY A 34 -13.50 13.13 6.54
C GLY A 34 -13.02 12.09 5.51
N MET A 35 -11.86 12.31 4.89
CA MET A 35 -11.29 11.41 3.89
C MET A 35 -10.47 10.26 4.50
N GLN A 36 -9.95 10.44 5.73
CA GLN A 36 -9.23 9.38 6.44
C GLN A 36 -10.10 8.13 6.59
N GLU A 37 -11.36 8.32 6.98
CA GLU A 37 -12.32 7.25 7.17
C GLU A 37 -12.70 6.56 5.86
N VAL A 38 -12.82 7.31 4.76
CA VAL A 38 -13.07 6.75 3.43
C VAL A 38 -11.97 5.77 3.05
N VAL A 39 -10.71 6.17 3.20
CA VAL A 39 -9.57 5.30 2.89
C VAL A 39 -9.54 4.09 3.82
N ARG A 40 -9.76 4.26 5.13
CA ARG A 40 -9.82 3.13 6.07
C ARG A 40 -10.89 2.11 5.67
N ARG A 41 -12.08 2.55 5.28
CA ARG A 41 -13.15 1.63 4.84
C ARG A 41 -12.77 0.78 3.64
N CYS A 42 -11.96 1.30 2.72
CA CYS A 42 -11.45 0.50 1.59
C CYS A 42 -10.59 -0.69 2.02
N PHE A 43 -9.94 -0.61 3.19
CA PHE A 43 -9.08 -1.67 3.72
C PHE A 43 -9.73 -2.51 4.84
N ALA A 44 -10.94 -2.16 5.28
CA ALA A 44 -11.60 -2.78 6.43
C ALA A 44 -11.99 -4.27 6.20
N SER A 45 -12.15 -4.70 4.96
CA SER A 45 -12.40 -6.11 4.63
C SER A 45 -11.17 -7.00 4.71
N VAL A 46 -9.97 -6.40 4.68
CA VAL A 46 -8.68 -7.11 4.65
C VAL A 46 -7.90 -6.92 5.95
N CYS A 47 -8.10 -5.80 6.64
CA CYS A 47 -7.41 -5.45 7.87
C CYS A 47 -8.42 -5.07 8.96
N HIS A 48 -8.20 -5.58 10.18
CA HIS A 48 -9.03 -5.26 11.34
C HIS A 48 -8.77 -3.86 11.92
N GLN A 49 -7.71 -3.16 11.48
CA GLN A 49 -7.42 -1.75 11.80
C GLN A 49 -7.41 -1.41 13.30
N MET A 50 -7.02 -2.35 14.15
CA MET A 50 -6.91 -2.11 15.60
C MET A 50 -5.91 -1.00 15.89
N PRO A 51 -6.30 0.10 16.57
CA PRO A 51 -5.38 1.21 16.84
C PRO A 51 -4.10 0.79 17.56
N SER A 52 -4.17 -0.18 18.48
CA SER A 52 -2.97 -0.69 19.18
C SER A 52 -1.97 -1.45 18.30
N ARG A 53 -2.33 -1.78 17.05
CA ARG A 53 -1.52 -2.51 16.06
C ARG A 53 -1.29 -1.73 14.77
N SER A 54 -1.84 -0.52 14.65
CA SER A 54 -1.65 0.31 13.46
C SER A 54 -0.52 1.30 13.70
N PRO A 55 0.41 1.49 12.75
CA PRO A 55 1.37 2.60 12.81
C PRO A 55 0.64 3.95 12.83
N HIS A 56 1.14 4.89 13.62
CA HIS A 56 0.57 6.24 13.74
C HIS A 56 1.58 7.28 13.26
N ILE A 57 1.07 8.32 12.62
CA ILE A 57 1.80 9.55 12.29
C ILE A 57 1.00 10.68 12.91
N ASP A 58 1.63 11.47 13.78
CA ASP A 58 0.99 12.58 14.52
C ASP A 58 -0.32 12.20 15.22
N GLY A 59 -0.37 10.98 15.77
CA GLY A 59 -1.55 10.44 16.46
C GLY A 59 -2.66 9.95 15.53
N VAL A 60 -2.48 10.01 14.21
CA VAL A 60 -3.42 9.46 13.21
C VAL A 60 -2.92 8.10 12.72
N PRO A 61 -3.72 7.02 12.84
CA PRO A 61 -3.35 5.72 12.29
C PRO A 61 -3.41 5.70 10.76
N ILE A 62 -2.46 5.01 10.13
CA ILE A 62 -2.57 4.59 8.73
C ILE A 62 -3.71 3.56 8.54
N ALA A 63 -4.07 3.24 7.30
CA ALA A 63 -5.26 2.43 7.01
C ALA A 63 -5.11 0.92 7.30
N ILE A 64 -3.93 0.47 7.74
CA ILE A 64 -3.62 -0.95 7.94
C ILE A 64 -2.71 -1.17 9.16
N CYS A 65 -2.70 -2.39 9.70
CA CYS A 65 -1.84 -2.76 10.83
C CYS A 65 -0.37 -2.99 10.42
N ASP A 66 0.52 -3.13 11.41
CA ASP A 66 1.94 -3.43 11.23
C ASP A 66 2.19 -4.67 10.35
N ARG A 67 1.42 -5.74 10.56
CA ARG A 67 1.51 -6.98 9.76
C ARG A 67 1.16 -6.73 8.29
N CYS A 68 0.03 -6.08 8.02
CA CYS A 68 -0.39 -5.78 6.65
C CYS A 68 0.58 -4.82 5.97
N SER A 69 1.14 -3.86 6.72
CA SER A 69 2.19 -2.96 6.24
C SER A 69 3.41 -3.76 5.79
N GLY A 70 3.86 -4.71 6.59
CA GLY A 70 4.96 -5.62 6.24
C GLY A 70 4.68 -6.45 4.99
N ILE A 71 3.47 -6.99 4.85
CA ILE A 71 3.07 -7.78 3.65
C ILE A 71 3.11 -6.89 2.39
N TYR A 72 2.50 -5.70 2.43
CA TYR A 72 2.41 -4.83 1.27
C TYR A 72 3.79 -4.28 0.88
N PHE A 73 4.59 -3.87 1.87
CA PHE A 73 5.96 -3.44 1.64
C PHE A 73 6.83 -4.58 1.07
N GLY A 74 6.71 -5.79 1.62
CA GLY A 74 7.42 -6.97 1.13
C GLY A 74 7.08 -7.31 -0.32
N LEU A 75 5.81 -7.17 -0.73
CA LEU A 75 5.38 -7.35 -2.12
C LEU A 75 6.02 -6.32 -3.05
N VAL A 76 6.02 -5.04 -2.68
CA VAL A 76 6.66 -3.97 -3.47
C VAL A 76 8.15 -4.25 -3.65
N VAL A 77 8.85 -4.56 -2.55
CA VAL A 77 10.28 -4.88 -2.59
C VAL A 77 10.53 -6.12 -3.44
N GLY A 78 9.78 -7.20 -3.24
CA GLY A 78 9.93 -8.43 -4.02
C GLY A 78 9.74 -8.23 -5.52
N VAL A 79 8.69 -7.52 -5.92
CA VAL A 79 8.43 -7.21 -7.34
C VAL A 79 9.52 -6.31 -7.93
N SER A 80 9.99 -5.32 -7.17
CA SER A 80 11.06 -4.41 -7.65
C SER A 80 12.36 -5.16 -7.96
N ARG A 81 12.69 -6.24 -7.22
CA ARG A 81 13.89 -7.04 -7.43
C ARG A 81 13.84 -7.90 -8.69
N LEU A 82 12.65 -8.21 -9.19
CA LEU A 82 12.47 -8.97 -10.44
C LEU A 82 12.60 -8.09 -11.70
N LEU A 83 12.70 -6.78 -11.51
CA LEU A 83 12.93 -5.79 -12.57
C LEU A 83 14.40 -5.34 -12.68
N SER A 84 15.24 -5.66 -11.69
CA SER A 84 16.69 -5.37 -11.65
C SER A 84 17.48 -6.42 -12.42
#